data_AF-A0A377GDN3-F1
#
_entry.id   AF-A0A377GDN3-F1
#
_cell.length_a   1.000
_cell.length_b   1.000
_cell.length_c   1.000
_cell.angle_alpha   90.00
_cell.angle_beta   90.00
_cell.angle_gamma   90.00
#
_symmetry.space_group_name_H-M   'P 1'
#
loop_
_entity.id
_entity.type
_entity.pdbx_description
1 polymer ?
#
loop_
_entity_poly.entity_id
_entity_poly.type
_entity_poly.pdbx_seq_one_letter_code
_entity_poly.pdbx_strand_id
1 'polypeptide(L)'
;MFFITGCIMKISVGQALLILLAKNRDNGDKYNQLKHLYLAGAKDEETRAAIDAYLQDPALEDYEISKAPKDINRDSSRRYFETHLAYETLSSELENFTLEEMHQHLEAIKGTAYSSYASLYEEVLQGEYTPSDDTEHEYADYLNKLKEKEIFSQFNDEQRQKIVDVVSSAFVAMIIASQSQDLLPLDIYGEGIFLDRGKEPKRNQRKTTTSALGILQSADPVPLNDPARMAKTQDFLKPSEQSTYDPNAQWVQDNFSRLVHPFSNSISGTMLCQLRALAKIKELKKLVDYMEAQGKPASESAEQSHPIDETHKQMERDLVLYIMKPGYGKVTSEVLEQADELVKEGKISKETIEAVKRRVDESLLASKEKLGTFLKIYVSALLFNAGGHSLHEFVSPIGLAKVQEEFSDIEGFETLDLEELFLNTNQEAFDKALNKAIAYNEQILKKKAVNEEISSLKTATDERVIPGLINASQLSKDVKANLLELAQKDLHHAADCFRLVEKLQQLMIKNDIRVDAEYFSFFRQGALRQEVFNKNLNNAIIELSKGNDQEAKSIIEDTIKTLKNFYSTNKPELVALQNVYKLINSQVIIESNIVLGKS
;
A
#
# COMPACT_ATOMS: atom_id res chain seq x y z
N MET A 1 3.06 26.99 26.32
CA MET A 1 3.90 25.98 25.64
C MET A 1 5.09 26.74 25.10
N PHE A 2 6.29 26.54 25.65
CA PHE A 2 7.51 27.19 25.14
C PHE A 2 7.97 26.36 23.95
N PHE A 3 7.58 26.73 22.73
CA PHE A 3 8.21 26.17 21.54
C PHE A 3 9.62 26.75 21.44
N ILE A 4 10.62 25.89 21.26
CA ILE A 4 11.95 26.30 20.86
C ILE A 4 11.79 26.97 19.49
N THR A 5 11.92 28.29 19.46
CA THR A 5 11.85 29.10 18.26
C THR A 5 13.01 28.74 17.33
N GLY A 6 12.74 28.05 16.22
CA GLY A 6 13.74 27.92 15.15
C GLY A 6 13.57 26.79 14.14
N CYS A 7 12.81 25.73 14.40
CA CYS A 7 12.61 24.65 13.42
C CYS A 7 11.19 24.71 12.85
N ILE A 8 11.06 25.06 11.57
CA ILE A 8 9.79 25.02 10.85
C ILE A 8 9.46 23.55 10.55
N MET A 9 8.30 23.07 10.99
CA MET A 9 7.93 21.66 10.82
C MET A 9 7.42 21.40 9.40
N LYS A 10 8.02 20.41 8.72
CA LYS A 10 7.59 20.03 7.37
C LYS A 10 6.35 19.12 7.37
N ILE A 11 5.33 19.51 6.61
CA ILE A 11 4.04 18.79 6.47
C ILE A 11 3.63 18.67 4.99
N SER A 12 2.77 17.71 4.67
CA SER A 12 2.16 17.60 3.33
C SER A 12 1.02 18.60 3.15
N VAL A 13 0.54 18.77 1.91
CA VAL A 13 -0.70 19.49 1.61
C VAL A 13 -1.90 18.86 2.34
N GLY A 14 -2.00 17.53 2.37
CA GLY A 14 -3.08 16.83 3.08
C GLY A 14 -3.14 17.15 4.57
N GLN A 15 -1.98 17.16 5.25
CA GLN A 15 -1.88 17.55 6.66
C GLN A 15 -2.24 19.02 6.89
N ALA A 16 -1.82 19.92 5.99
CA ALA A 16 -2.18 21.34 6.05
C ALA A 16 -3.70 21.54 5.92
N LEU A 17 -4.35 20.85 4.97
CA LEU A 17 -5.80 20.89 4.81
C LEU A 17 -6.54 20.36 6.04
N LEU A 18 -6.02 19.33 6.73
CA LEU A 18 -6.61 18.85 7.99
C LEU A 18 -6.53 19.90 9.12
N ILE A 19 -5.45 20.67 9.21
CA ILE A 19 -5.34 21.78 10.17
C ILE A 19 -6.41 22.84 9.87
N LEU A 20 -6.57 23.19 8.59
CA LEU A 20 -7.58 24.17 8.16
C LEU A 20 -9.00 23.66 8.36
N LEU A 21 -9.26 22.37 8.13
CA LEU A 21 -10.54 21.73 8.41
C LEU A 21 -10.86 21.80 9.90
N ALA A 22 -9.89 21.54 10.78
CA ALA A 22 -10.06 21.67 12.22
C ALA A 22 -10.39 23.12 12.63
N LYS A 23 -9.68 24.09 12.06
CA LYS A 23 -9.88 25.53 12.30
C LYS A 23 -11.26 26.03 11.84
N ASN A 24 -11.72 25.57 10.67
CA ASN A 24 -12.91 26.12 10.01
C ASN A 24 -14.19 25.30 10.28
N ARG A 25 -14.22 24.40 11.27
CA ARG A 25 -15.40 23.56 11.58
C ARG A 25 -16.71 24.35 11.72
N ASP A 26 -16.64 25.55 12.28
CA ASP A 26 -17.82 26.41 12.51
C ASP A 26 -18.16 27.30 11.30
N ASN A 27 -17.34 27.31 10.25
CA ASN A 27 -17.59 28.03 9.00
C ASN A 27 -18.07 27.06 7.92
N GLY A 28 -19.38 26.86 7.83
CA GLY A 28 -20.00 25.83 6.97
C GLY A 28 -19.52 25.87 5.51
N ASP A 29 -19.47 27.04 4.89
CA ASP A 29 -19.07 27.18 3.48
C ASP A 29 -17.60 26.82 3.26
N LYS A 30 -16.69 27.38 4.06
CA LYS A 30 -15.26 27.06 3.97
C LYS A 30 -14.98 25.61 4.34
N TYR A 31 -15.67 25.10 5.35
CA TYR A 31 -15.52 23.73 5.81
C TYR A 31 -15.91 22.76 4.71
N ASN A 32 -17.07 22.96 4.07
CA ASN A 32 -17.50 22.14 2.94
C ASN A 32 -16.52 22.23 1.76
N GLN A 33 -16.09 23.43 1.37
CA GLN A 33 -15.10 23.57 0.30
C GLN A 33 -13.81 22.80 0.63
N LEU A 34 -13.31 22.91 1.87
CA LEU A 34 -12.14 22.16 2.31
C LEU A 34 -12.37 20.64 2.33
N LYS A 35 -13.59 20.14 2.58
CA LYS A 35 -13.91 18.70 2.48
C LYS A 35 -13.74 18.20 1.05
N HIS A 36 -14.27 18.95 0.07
CA HIS A 36 -14.12 18.65 -1.36
C HIS A 36 -12.63 18.64 -1.77
N LEU A 37 -11.90 19.71 -1.42
CA LEU A 37 -10.46 19.82 -1.73
C LEU A 37 -9.63 18.73 -1.02
N TYR A 38 -9.97 18.39 0.22
CA TYR A 38 -9.29 17.32 0.94
C TYR A 38 -9.56 15.98 0.27
N LEU A 39 -10.82 15.63 -0.03
CA LEU A 39 -11.15 14.35 -0.66
C LEU A 39 -10.55 14.21 -2.05
N ALA A 40 -10.82 15.16 -2.95
CA ALA A 40 -10.51 15.02 -4.36
C ALA A 40 -9.17 15.65 -4.79
N GLY A 41 -8.67 16.63 -4.05
CA GLY A 41 -7.48 17.39 -4.42
C GLY A 41 -7.71 18.40 -5.54
N ALA A 42 -6.62 18.80 -6.20
CA ALA A 42 -6.65 19.68 -7.35
C ALA A 42 -7.13 18.95 -8.62
N LYS A 43 -8.44 18.98 -8.89
CA LYS A 43 -9.05 18.40 -10.10
C LYS A 43 -8.66 19.16 -11.39
N ASP A 44 -8.42 20.46 -11.24
CA ASP A 44 -8.19 21.43 -12.30
C ASP A 44 -7.42 22.63 -11.73
N GLU A 45 -7.18 23.65 -12.57
CA GLU A 45 -6.47 24.87 -12.15
C GLU A 45 -7.28 25.72 -11.14
N GLU A 46 -8.61 25.65 -11.15
CA GLU A 46 -9.45 26.39 -10.19
C GLU A 46 -9.30 25.83 -8.78
N THR A 47 -9.47 24.52 -8.63
CA THR A 47 -9.27 23.80 -7.36
C THR A 47 -7.82 23.85 -6.90
N ARG A 48 -6.84 23.88 -7.82
CA ARG A 48 -5.43 24.14 -7.49
C ARG A 48 -5.22 25.53 -6.90
N ALA A 49 -5.76 26.56 -7.55
CA ALA A 49 -5.68 27.93 -7.07
C ALA A 49 -6.38 28.08 -5.71
N ALA A 50 -7.50 27.39 -5.50
CA ALA A 50 -8.20 27.36 -4.22
C ALA A 50 -7.33 26.73 -3.12
N ILE A 51 -6.68 25.58 -3.37
CA ILE A 51 -5.72 24.98 -2.43
C ILE A 51 -4.61 25.99 -2.14
N ASP A 52 -3.98 26.58 -3.15
CA ASP A 52 -2.88 27.51 -2.96
C ASP A 52 -3.26 28.74 -2.12
N ALA A 53 -4.49 29.25 -2.29
CA ALA A 53 -5.03 30.32 -1.47
C ALA A 53 -5.22 29.89 0.00
N TYR A 54 -5.75 28.69 0.25
CA TYR A 54 -5.90 28.13 1.59
C TYR A 54 -4.54 27.90 2.29
N LEU A 55 -3.51 27.50 1.55
CA LEU A 55 -2.17 27.29 2.11
C LEU A 55 -1.47 28.59 2.55
N GLN A 56 -2.02 29.77 2.25
CA GLN A 56 -1.55 31.06 2.78
C GLN A 56 -2.20 31.46 4.12
N ASP A 57 -3.05 30.60 4.70
CA ASP A 57 -3.73 30.90 5.97
C ASP A 57 -2.70 31.05 7.12
N PRO A 58 -2.81 32.09 7.98
CA PRO A 58 -1.89 32.33 9.09
C PRO A 58 -1.75 31.17 10.09
N ALA A 59 -2.74 30.28 10.19
CA ALA A 59 -2.64 29.09 11.04
C ALA A 59 -1.57 28.08 10.57
N LEU A 60 -1.00 28.29 9.38
CA LEU A 60 0.04 27.46 8.80
C LEU A 60 1.43 28.11 8.83
N GLU A 61 1.61 29.28 9.46
CA GLU A 61 2.86 30.06 9.42
C GLU A 61 4.08 29.33 10.02
N ASP A 62 3.85 28.41 10.96
CA ASP A 62 4.88 27.61 11.62
C ASP A 62 5.28 26.35 10.83
N TYR A 63 4.72 26.14 9.63
CA TYR A 63 4.89 24.92 8.85
C TYR A 63 5.50 25.15 7.46
N GLU A 64 6.36 24.21 7.04
CA GLU A 64 6.85 24.11 5.67
C GLU A 64 5.96 23.13 4.91
N ILE A 65 5.11 23.64 4.01
CA ILE A 65 4.16 22.82 3.28
C ILE A 65 4.81 22.26 2.01
N SER A 66 4.94 20.94 1.94
CA SER A 66 5.52 20.25 0.80
C SER A 66 4.47 19.75 -0.18
N LYS A 67 4.68 20.08 -1.46
CA LYS A 67 3.97 19.52 -2.62
C LYS A 67 4.75 18.36 -3.28
N ALA A 68 5.89 17.95 -2.71
CA ALA A 68 6.71 16.91 -3.32
C ALA A 68 6.03 15.54 -3.24
N PRO A 69 6.04 14.72 -4.32
CA PRO A 69 5.44 13.40 -4.33
C PRO A 69 5.85 12.51 -3.15
N LYS A 70 7.12 12.58 -2.73
CA LYS A 70 7.64 11.82 -1.59
C LYS A 70 6.94 12.14 -0.27
N ASP A 71 6.61 13.41 -0.05
CA ASP A 71 5.99 13.87 1.20
C ASP A 71 4.48 13.61 1.18
N ILE A 72 3.82 13.80 0.04
CA ILE A 72 2.41 13.40 -0.18
C ILE A 72 2.26 11.89 0.04
N ASN A 73 3.15 11.09 -0.55
CA ASN A 73 3.07 9.64 -0.45
C ASN A 73 3.28 9.10 0.98
N ARG A 74 4.00 9.86 1.81
CA ARG A 74 4.30 9.55 3.22
C ARG A 74 3.32 10.22 4.20
N ASP A 75 2.23 10.79 3.70
CA ASP A 75 1.20 11.38 4.55
C ASP A 75 0.38 10.27 5.24
N SER A 76 0.80 9.93 6.47
CA SER A 76 0.12 8.94 7.29
C SER A 76 -1.30 9.36 7.67
N SER A 77 -1.58 10.67 7.74
CA SER A 77 -2.91 11.17 8.12
C SER A 77 -3.90 11.00 6.99
N ARG A 78 -3.45 11.18 5.74
CA ARG A 78 -4.25 10.84 4.56
C ARG A 78 -4.50 9.34 4.43
N ARG A 79 -3.46 8.52 4.62
CA ARG A 79 -3.60 7.05 4.59
C ARG A 79 -4.59 6.57 5.66
N TYR A 80 -4.49 7.14 6.86
CA TYR A 80 -5.43 6.89 7.96
C TYR A 80 -6.86 7.32 7.60
N PHE A 81 -7.04 8.49 7.00
CA PHE A 81 -8.35 8.96 6.52
C PHE A 81 -9.00 7.97 5.55
N GLU A 82 -8.30 7.57 4.48
CA GLU A 82 -8.87 6.68 3.45
C GLU A 82 -9.20 5.29 4.01
N THR A 83 -8.31 4.75 4.87
CA THR A 83 -8.57 3.49 5.59
C THR A 83 -9.84 3.60 6.45
N HIS A 84 -10.01 4.69 7.20
CA HIS A 84 -11.21 4.88 8.00
C HIS A 84 -12.45 5.15 7.16
N LEU A 85 -12.33 5.88 6.06
CA LEU A 85 -13.46 6.11 5.16
C LEU A 85 -13.99 4.80 4.62
N ALA A 86 -13.11 3.89 4.19
CA ALA A 86 -13.51 2.55 3.77
C ALA A 86 -14.22 1.78 4.90
N TYR A 87 -13.67 1.79 6.12
CA TYR A 87 -14.30 1.14 7.26
C TYR A 87 -15.69 1.69 7.60
N GLU A 88 -15.81 3.01 7.73
CA GLU A 88 -17.08 3.67 8.08
C GLU A 88 -18.11 3.48 6.95
N THR A 89 -17.68 3.48 5.69
CA THR A 89 -18.55 3.20 4.53
C THR A 89 -19.11 1.78 4.58
N LEU A 90 -18.28 0.77 4.87
CA LEU A 90 -18.80 -0.60 5.05
C LEU A 90 -19.79 -0.67 6.22
N SER A 91 -19.49 0.04 7.31
CA SER A 91 -20.36 0.05 8.49
C SER A 91 -21.72 0.68 8.23
N SER A 92 -21.83 1.66 7.31
CA SER A 92 -23.10 2.34 7.01
C SER A 92 -23.84 1.79 5.79
N GLU A 93 -23.13 1.23 4.80
CA GLU A 93 -23.73 0.92 3.49
C GLU A 93 -24.12 -0.55 3.32
N LEU A 94 -23.58 -1.49 4.11
CA LEU A 94 -23.87 -2.93 3.96
C LEU A 94 -25.34 -3.30 4.20
N GLU A 95 -26.11 -2.45 4.88
CA GLU A 95 -27.54 -2.65 5.12
C GLU A 95 -28.40 -2.29 3.90
N ASN A 96 -27.85 -1.55 2.93
CA ASN A 96 -28.55 -1.14 1.70
C ASN A 96 -28.73 -2.29 0.69
N PHE A 97 -28.13 -3.45 0.97
CA PHE A 97 -28.30 -4.67 0.19
C PHE A 97 -28.69 -5.83 1.08
N THR A 98 -29.60 -6.66 0.59
CA THR A 98 -29.84 -7.99 1.15
C THR A 98 -28.70 -8.94 0.81
N LEU A 99 -28.56 -10.02 1.57
CA LEU A 99 -27.59 -11.06 1.26
C LEU A 99 -27.87 -11.70 -0.11
N GLU A 100 -29.14 -11.91 -0.45
CA GLU A 100 -29.55 -12.47 -1.74
C GLU A 100 -29.12 -11.60 -2.92
N GLU A 101 -29.22 -10.27 -2.81
CA GLU A 101 -28.77 -9.36 -3.88
C GLU A 101 -27.24 -9.43 -4.10
N MET A 102 -26.46 -9.55 -3.03
CA MET A 102 -24.99 -9.72 -3.14
C MET A 102 -24.62 -11.07 -3.72
N HIS A 103 -25.33 -12.13 -3.30
CA HIS A 103 -25.11 -13.46 -3.84
C HIS A 103 -25.52 -13.55 -5.32
N GLN A 104 -26.65 -12.94 -5.69
CA GLN A 104 -27.09 -12.85 -7.08
C GLN A 104 -26.06 -12.13 -7.95
N HIS A 105 -25.44 -11.06 -7.45
CA HIS A 105 -24.35 -10.39 -8.16
C HIS A 105 -23.15 -11.31 -8.40
N LEU A 106 -22.69 -12.04 -7.38
CA LEU A 106 -21.61 -13.01 -7.53
C LEU A 106 -21.95 -14.07 -8.59
N GLU A 107 -23.16 -14.61 -8.57
CA GLU A 107 -23.62 -15.60 -9.55
C GLU A 107 -23.78 -15.00 -10.96
N ALA A 108 -24.13 -13.71 -11.06
CA ALA A 108 -24.15 -12.97 -12.33
C ALA A 108 -22.74 -12.89 -12.94
N ILE A 109 -21.72 -12.54 -12.13
CA ILE A 109 -20.32 -12.51 -12.59
C ILE A 109 -19.85 -13.90 -13.00
N LYS A 110 -20.10 -14.95 -12.18
CA LYS A 110 -19.76 -16.33 -12.56
C LYS A 110 -20.43 -16.73 -13.89
N GLY A 111 -21.65 -16.25 -14.12
CA GLY A 111 -22.40 -16.44 -15.36
C GLY A 111 -21.77 -15.80 -16.61
N THR A 112 -20.76 -14.94 -16.46
CA THR A 112 -19.99 -14.38 -17.57
C THR A 112 -18.84 -15.29 -18.04
N ALA A 113 -18.54 -16.36 -17.29
CA ALA A 113 -17.46 -17.31 -17.58
C ALA A 113 -17.98 -18.61 -18.21
N TYR A 114 -17.11 -19.26 -19.00
CA TYR A 114 -17.35 -20.64 -19.39
C TYR A 114 -17.37 -21.56 -18.17
N SER A 115 -18.16 -22.62 -18.23
CA SER A 115 -18.27 -23.65 -17.19
C SER A 115 -16.93 -24.23 -16.73
N SER A 116 -16.02 -24.40 -17.68
CA SER A 116 -14.68 -24.96 -17.46
C SER A 116 -13.80 -24.06 -16.59
N TYR A 117 -14.16 -22.79 -16.40
CA TYR A 117 -13.40 -21.88 -15.54
C TYR A 117 -13.78 -22.01 -14.07
N ALA A 118 -14.87 -22.71 -13.72
CA ALA A 118 -15.32 -22.84 -12.34
C ALA A 118 -14.23 -23.38 -11.41
N SER A 119 -13.45 -24.37 -11.86
CA SER A 119 -12.36 -24.93 -11.06
C SER A 119 -11.21 -23.95 -10.80
N LEU A 120 -11.10 -22.85 -11.58
CA LEU A 120 -10.07 -21.83 -11.39
C LEU A 120 -10.38 -20.87 -10.24
N TYR A 121 -11.64 -20.81 -9.80
CA TYR A 121 -12.02 -19.89 -8.72
C TYR A 121 -12.77 -20.55 -7.56
N GLU A 122 -13.55 -21.62 -7.75
CA GLU A 122 -14.36 -22.20 -6.68
C GLU A 122 -13.51 -22.73 -5.50
N GLU A 123 -12.32 -23.28 -5.76
CA GLU A 123 -11.37 -23.68 -4.70
C GLU A 123 -10.93 -22.46 -3.87
N VAL A 124 -10.55 -21.37 -4.52
CA VAL A 124 -10.16 -20.10 -3.86
C VAL A 124 -11.32 -19.48 -3.10
N LEU A 125 -12.53 -19.53 -3.64
CA LEU A 125 -13.73 -19.06 -2.95
C LEU A 125 -14.03 -19.86 -1.67
N GLN A 126 -13.65 -21.13 -1.65
CA GLN A 126 -13.72 -21.98 -0.46
C GLN A 126 -12.57 -21.72 0.54
N GLY A 127 -11.52 -21.02 0.10
CA GLY A 127 -10.33 -20.73 0.91
C GLY A 127 -9.17 -21.69 0.65
N GLU A 128 -9.25 -22.48 -0.41
CA GLU A 128 -8.24 -23.43 -0.85
C GLU A 128 -7.42 -22.81 -1.99
N TYR A 129 -6.11 -23.09 -2.07
CA TYR A 129 -5.27 -22.54 -3.12
C TYR A 129 -4.05 -23.43 -3.37
N THR A 130 -3.50 -23.34 -4.58
CA THR A 130 -2.22 -23.98 -4.89
C THR A 130 -1.05 -23.07 -4.45
N PRO A 131 0.01 -23.59 -3.80
CA PRO A 131 1.12 -22.75 -3.31
C PRO A 131 1.93 -22.00 -4.40
N SER A 132 1.62 -22.19 -5.68
CA SER A 132 2.36 -21.61 -6.80
C SER A 132 1.80 -20.28 -7.31
N ASP A 133 0.54 -19.93 -7.00
CA ASP A 133 -0.06 -18.66 -7.42
C ASP A 133 -0.24 -17.71 -6.22
N ASP A 134 0.57 -16.67 -6.24
CA ASP A 134 0.60 -15.62 -5.22
C ASP A 134 -0.77 -14.88 -5.11
N THR A 135 -1.48 -14.67 -6.23
CA THR A 135 -2.77 -13.95 -6.23
C THR A 135 -3.91 -14.82 -5.72
N GLU A 136 -3.98 -16.10 -6.12
CA GLU A 136 -4.95 -17.05 -5.57
C GLU A 136 -4.77 -17.18 -4.05
N HIS A 137 -3.51 -17.31 -3.61
CA HIS A 137 -3.18 -17.36 -2.19
C HIS A 137 -3.70 -16.14 -1.42
N GLU A 138 -3.48 -14.94 -1.95
CA GLU A 138 -3.90 -13.68 -1.31
C GLU A 138 -5.43 -13.59 -1.12
N TYR A 139 -6.21 -14.00 -2.12
CA TYR A 139 -7.67 -13.98 -2.02
C TYR A 139 -8.22 -15.11 -1.16
N ALA A 140 -7.67 -16.33 -1.25
CA ALA A 140 -8.07 -17.44 -0.38
C ALA A 140 -7.81 -17.10 1.10
N ASP A 141 -6.64 -16.53 1.39
CA ASP A 141 -6.27 -16.07 2.73
C ASP A 141 -7.19 -14.94 3.22
N TYR A 142 -7.52 -13.96 2.36
CA TYR A 142 -8.51 -12.93 2.70
C TYR A 142 -9.89 -13.55 3.05
N LEU A 143 -10.40 -14.43 2.21
CA LEU A 143 -11.70 -15.07 2.41
C LEU A 143 -11.73 -15.93 3.68
N ASN A 144 -10.66 -16.68 3.98
CA ASN A 144 -10.54 -17.44 5.22
C ASN A 144 -10.58 -16.53 6.44
N LYS A 145 -9.82 -15.43 6.43
CA LYS A 145 -9.80 -14.48 7.55
C LYS A 145 -11.16 -13.81 7.80
N LEU A 146 -11.91 -13.53 6.73
CA LEU A 146 -13.31 -13.07 6.84
C LEU A 146 -14.18 -14.13 7.53
N LYS A 147 -14.13 -15.38 7.05
CA LYS A 147 -14.94 -16.50 7.59
C LYS A 147 -14.59 -16.83 9.04
N GLU A 148 -13.30 -16.80 9.40
CA GLU A 148 -12.78 -17.10 10.72
C GLU A 148 -12.88 -15.92 11.71
N LYS A 149 -13.38 -14.75 11.26
CA LYS A 149 -13.54 -13.53 12.06
C LYS A 149 -12.19 -12.96 12.55
N GLU A 150 -11.09 -13.24 11.85
CA GLU A 150 -9.78 -12.65 12.15
C GLU A 150 -9.72 -11.16 11.78
N ILE A 151 -10.49 -10.78 10.77
CA ILE A 151 -10.69 -9.40 10.30
C ILE A 151 -12.19 -9.13 10.23
N PHE A 152 -12.58 -7.85 10.26
CA PHE A 152 -13.99 -7.45 10.27
C PHE A 152 -14.80 -8.12 11.41
N SER A 153 -14.17 -8.33 12.57
CA SER A 153 -14.78 -8.98 13.74
C SER A 153 -15.94 -8.17 14.34
N GLN A 154 -15.95 -6.86 14.09
CA GLN A 154 -16.99 -5.90 14.47
C GLN A 154 -18.28 -6.02 13.64
N PHE A 155 -18.22 -6.63 12.46
CA PHE A 155 -19.40 -6.86 11.62
C PHE A 155 -20.15 -8.12 12.08
N ASN A 156 -21.45 -8.22 11.81
CA ASN A 156 -22.19 -9.46 12.08
C ASN A 156 -21.94 -10.51 10.98
N ASP A 157 -22.45 -11.73 11.16
CA ASP A 157 -22.22 -12.84 10.20
C ASP A 157 -22.80 -12.55 8.81
N GLU A 158 -23.98 -11.92 8.75
CA GLU A 158 -24.61 -11.55 7.47
C GLU A 158 -23.80 -10.47 6.73
N GLN A 159 -23.38 -9.43 7.44
CA GLN A 159 -22.53 -8.35 6.90
C GLN A 159 -21.20 -8.90 6.38
N ARG A 160 -20.55 -9.80 7.13
CA ARG A 160 -19.33 -10.48 6.65
C ARG A 160 -19.59 -11.31 5.42
N GLN A 161 -20.71 -12.02 5.34
CA GLN A 161 -21.04 -12.80 4.15
C GLN A 161 -21.23 -11.90 2.92
N LYS A 162 -21.86 -10.74 3.07
CA LYS A 162 -21.94 -9.73 1.98
C LYS A 162 -20.54 -9.27 1.53
N ILE A 163 -19.62 -9.04 2.47
CA ILE A 163 -18.23 -8.71 2.14
C ILE A 163 -17.54 -9.88 1.41
N VAL A 164 -17.76 -11.12 1.85
CA VAL A 164 -17.26 -12.34 1.18
C VAL A 164 -17.74 -12.38 -0.27
N ASP A 165 -19.03 -12.12 -0.53
CA ASP A 165 -19.59 -12.16 -1.88
C ASP A 165 -19.00 -11.05 -2.77
N VAL A 166 -18.77 -9.85 -2.21
CA VAL A 166 -18.10 -8.73 -2.91
C VAL A 166 -16.64 -9.05 -3.25
N VAL A 167 -15.88 -9.60 -2.30
CA VAL A 167 -14.48 -9.99 -2.52
C VAL A 167 -14.38 -11.14 -3.52
N SER A 168 -15.29 -12.11 -3.42
CA SER A 168 -15.41 -13.22 -4.37
C SER A 168 -15.71 -12.72 -5.78
N SER A 169 -16.62 -11.74 -5.91
CA SER A 169 -16.98 -11.10 -7.17
C SER A 169 -15.76 -10.45 -7.84
N ALA A 170 -14.96 -9.71 -7.06
CA ALA A 170 -13.71 -9.12 -7.54
C ALA A 170 -12.72 -10.18 -8.06
N PHE A 171 -12.53 -11.27 -7.31
CA PHE A 171 -11.62 -12.34 -7.68
C PHE A 171 -12.07 -13.08 -8.94
N VAL A 172 -13.34 -13.47 -9.02
CA VAL A 172 -13.91 -14.15 -10.19
C VAL A 172 -13.76 -13.26 -11.43
N ALA A 173 -14.10 -11.97 -11.35
CA ALA A 173 -13.93 -11.05 -12.46
C ALA A 173 -12.47 -10.94 -12.93
N MET A 174 -11.51 -10.96 -11.99
CA MET A 174 -10.08 -10.98 -12.32
C MET A 174 -9.65 -12.25 -13.06
N ILE A 175 -10.07 -13.43 -12.58
CA ILE A 175 -9.76 -14.71 -13.23
C ILE A 175 -10.33 -14.75 -14.65
N ILE A 176 -11.58 -14.33 -14.83
CA ILE A 176 -12.19 -14.30 -16.17
C ILE A 176 -11.40 -13.40 -17.12
N ALA A 177 -11.06 -12.19 -16.67
CA ALA A 177 -10.27 -11.24 -17.46
C ALA A 177 -8.87 -11.76 -17.81
N SER A 178 -8.24 -12.56 -16.93
CA SER A 178 -6.90 -13.10 -17.18
C SER A 178 -6.88 -14.30 -18.12
N GLN A 179 -7.96 -15.09 -18.17
CA GLN A 179 -8.01 -16.28 -19.03
C GLN A 179 -8.39 -15.97 -20.48
N SER A 180 -9.28 -14.99 -20.72
CA SER A 180 -9.75 -14.67 -22.07
C SER A 180 -10.06 -13.17 -22.20
N GLN A 181 -9.13 -12.43 -22.81
CA GLN A 181 -9.24 -10.98 -23.00
C GLN A 181 -10.48 -10.56 -23.82
N ASP A 182 -10.94 -11.43 -24.71
CA ASP A 182 -12.07 -11.23 -25.63
C ASP A 182 -13.44 -11.64 -25.04
N LEU A 183 -13.46 -12.30 -23.87
CA LEU A 183 -14.71 -12.75 -23.26
C LEU A 183 -15.48 -11.61 -22.58
N LEU A 184 -14.74 -10.68 -21.96
CA LEU A 184 -15.26 -9.48 -21.35
C LEU A 184 -15.01 -8.26 -22.25
N PRO A 185 -15.99 -7.36 -22.45
CA PRO A 185 -15.79 -6.12 -23.17
C PRO A 185 -14.81 -5.19 -22.42
N LEU A 186 -14.55 -4.00 -22.96
CA LEU A 186 -13.72 -2.96 -22.33
C LEU A 186 -12.27 -3.38 -22.02
N ASP A 187 -11.64 -4.15 -22.92
CA ASP A 187 -10.20 -4.42 -22.80
C ASP A 187 -9.35 -3.21 -23.18
N ILE A 188 -9.02 -2.39 -22.19
CA ILE A 188 -8.25 -1.16 -22.36
C ILE A 188 -6.85 -1.25 -21.74
N TYR A 189 -6.40 -2.45 -21.37
CA TYR A 189 -5.11 -2.65 -20.70
C TYR A 189 -3.90 -2.24 -21.58
N GLY A 190 -4.06 -2.22 -22.91
CA GLY A 190 -3.03 -1.79 -23.85
C GLY A 190 -3.08 -0.31 -24.23
N GLU A 191 -3.90 0.52 -23.56
CA GLU A 191 -4.17 1.89 -23.97
C GLU A 191 -3.99 2.91 -22.83
N GLY A 192 -3.58 4.13 -23.19
CA GLY A 192 -3.53 5.29 -22.29
C GLY A 192 -2.82 5.01 -20.97
N ILE A 193 -3.45 5.39 -19.85
CA ILE A 193 -2.89 5.25 -18.50
C ILE A 193 -2.78 3.80 -18.01
N PHE A 194 -3.42 2.84 -18.67
CA PHE A 194 -3.27 1.42 -18.35
C PHE A 194 -2.07 0.78 -19.05
N LEU A 195 -1.57 1.39 -20.14
CA LEU A 195 -0.33 0.95 -20.80
C LEU A 195 0.90 1.27 -19.96
N ASP A 196 0.94 2.48 -19.36
CA ASP A 196 2.00 2.91 -18.45
C ASP A 196 1.42 3.30 -17.08
N ARG A 197 1.32 2.27 -16.24
CA ARG A 197 0.73 2.31 -14.90
C ARG A 197 1.66 2.91 -13.86
N GLY A 198 2.94 3.10 -14.17
CA GLY A 198 3.93 3.71 -13.29
C GLY A 198 4.27 2.95 -12.01
N LYS A 199 3.87 1.68 -11.88
CA LYS A 199 4.20 0.84 -10.71
C LYS A 199 5.63 0.30 -10.82
N GLU A 200 6.44 0.52 -9.78
CA GLU A 200 7.77 -0.09 -9.66
C GLU A 200 7.86 -0.97 -8.40
N PRO A 201 8.19 -2.26 -8.50
CA PRO A 201 8.38 -3.09 -7.31
C PRO A 201 9.65 -2.66 -6.55
N LYS A 202 9.56 -2.54 -5.22
CA LYS A 202 10.75 -2.23 -4.41
C LYS A 202 11.69 -3.44 -4.37
N ARG A 203 12.95 -3.24 -4.74
CA ARG A 203 13.97 -4.31 -4.75
C ARG A 203 14.16 -4.88 -3.34
N ASN A 204 14.30 -6.21 -3.25
CA ASN A 204 14.59 -6.97 -2.03
C ASN A 204 13.49 -6.96 -0.93
N GLN A 205 12.27 -6.48 -1.22
CA GLN A 205 11.12 -6.64 -0.31
C GLN A 205 10.28 -7.83 -0.76
N ARG A 206 10.65 -9.05 -0.34
CA ARG A 206 9.87 -10.27 -0.63
C ARG A 206 8.63 -10.41 0.26
N LYS A 207 8.65 -9.80 1.44
CA LYS A 207 7.56 -9.81 2.42
C LYS A 207 7.58 -8.49 3.19
N THR A 208 6.43 -7.89 3.41
CA THR A 208 6.28 -6.77 4.35
C THR A 208 5.29 -7.19 5.42
N THR A 209 5.74 -7.19 6.67
CA THR A 209 4.88 -7.39 7.82
C THR A 209 4.19 -6.09 8.16
N THR A 210 2.88 -6.12 8.37
CA THR A 210 2.12 -4.97 8.87
C THR A 210 1.17 -5.39 9.99
N SER A 211 0.89 -4.44 10.87
CA SER A 211 -0.13 -4.55 11.92
C SER A 211 -1.30 -3.59 11.68
N ALA A 212 -1.30 -2.93 10.52
CA ALA A 212 -2.30 -1.97 10.09
C ALA A 212 -3.05 -2.51 8.86
N LEU A 213 -4.36 -2.33 8.87
CA LEU A 213 -5.28 -2.55 7.76
C LEU A 213 -5.30 -1.32 6.84
N GLY A 214 -5.88 -1.49 5.66
CA GLY A 214 -6.04 -0.43 4.69
C GLY A 214 -4.74 0.01 4.05
N ILE A 215 -4.68 1.27 3.61
CA ILE A 215 -3.51 1.82 2.90
C ILE A 215 -2.42 2.36 3.83
N LEU A 216 -2.53 2.10 5.15
CA LEU A 216 -1.52 2.46 6.13
C LEU A 216 -0.23 1.68 5.87
N GLN A 217 0.90 2.33 6.13
CA GLN A 217 2.24 1.76 6.02
C GLN A 217 2.64 1.10 7.35
N SER A 218 3.59 0.14 7.33
CA SER A 218 4.05 -0.53 8.54
C SER A 218 4.65 0.45 9.58
N ALA A 219 5.19 1.58 9.12
CA ALA A 219 5.72 2.64 9.95
C ALA A 219 4.65 3.62 10.48
N ASP A 220 3.42 3.58 9.95
CA ASP A 220 2.35 4.46 10.39
C ASP A 220 1.86 4.03 11.77
N PRO A 221 1.84 4.92 12.77
CA PRO A 221 1.33 4.55 14.08
C PRO A 221 -0.18 4.32 14.01
N VAL A 222 -0.69 3.28 14.68
CA VAL A 222 -2.13 2.99 14.77
C VAL A 222 -2.53 2.87 16.25
N PRO A 223 -3.59 3.56 16.72
CA PRO A 223 -4.06 3.43 18.09
C PRO A 223 -4.40 1.98 18.47
N LEU A 224 -4.24 1.63 19.76
CA LEU A 224 -4.43 0.24 20.25
C LEU A 224 -5.84 -0.32 20.03
N ASN A 225 -6.86 0.54 20.13
CA ASN A 225 -8.27 0.16 20.02
C ASN A 225 -8.89 0.60 18.68
N ASP A 226 -8.05 0.83 17.68
CA ASP A 226 -8.48 1.30 16.37
C ASP A 226 -8.95 0.13 15.48
N PRO A 227 -10.07 0.24 14.75
CA PRO A 227 -10.49 -0.81 13.82
C PRO A 227 -9.48 -1.05 12.69
N ALA A 228 -8.62 -0.08 12.36
CA ALA A 228 -7.54 -0.25 11.40
C ALA A 228 -6.36 -1.06 11.98
N ARG A 229 -6.36 -1.42 13.26
CA ARG A 229 -5.31 -2.24 13.87
C ARG A 229 -5.66 -3.72 13.76
N MET A 230 -4.71 -4.49 13.26
CA MET A 230 -4.82 -5.94 13.19
C MET A 230 -4.59 -6.57 14.56
N ALA A 231 -5.37 -7.59 14.91
CA ALA A 231 -5.17 -8.36 16.14
C ALA A 231 -3.82 -9.10 16.14
N LYS A 232 -3.37 -9.53 14.96
CA LYS A 232 -2.09 -10.21 14.72
C LYS A 232 -1.43 -9.58 13.50
N THR A 233 -0.11 -9.36 13.57
CA THR A 233 0.70 -8.92 12.42
C THR A 233 0.59 -9.96 11.30
N GLN A 234 0.44 -9.50 10.07
CA GLN A 234 0.31 -10.37 8.90
C GLN A 234 1.35 -10.01 7.82
N ASP A 235 1.70 -11.01 7.02
CA ASP A 235 2.41 -10.84 5.76
C ASP A 235 1.37 -10.64 4.66
N PHE A 236 1.32 -9.46 4.05
CA PHE A 236 0.60 -9.32 2.79
C PHE A 236 1.55 -9.60 1.63
N LEU A 237 1.02 -10.21 0.57
CA LEU A 237 1.71 -10.26 -0.71
C LEU A 237 1.77 -8.85 -1.33
N LYS A 238 0.66 -8.11 -1.29
CA LYS A 238 0.53 -6.78 -1.89
C LYS A 238 0.24 -5.63 -0.91
N PRO A 239 1.06 -5.43 0.14
CA PRO A 239 0.90 -4.32 1.06
C PRO A 239 1.09 -2.98 0.34
N SER A 240 0.51 -1.92 0.88
CA SER A 240 0.68 -0.53 0.43
C SER A 240 2.15 -0.10 0.26
N GLU A 241 3.08 -0.82 0.89
CA GLU A 241 4.51 -0.53 0.85
C GLU A 241 5.31 -1.33 -0.19
N GLN A 242 4.73 -2.34 -0.86
CA GLN A 242 5.49 -3.24 -1.75
C GLN A 242 6.08 -2.56 -2.99
N SER A 243 5.51 -1.41 -3.37
CA SER A 243 5.83 -0.71 -4.60
C SER A 243 6.16 0.75 -4.36
N THR A 244 6.92 1.29 -5.29
CA THR A 244 7.16 2.70 -5.50
C THR A 244 6.61 3.05 -6.88
N TYR A 245 6.85 4.27 -7.32
CA TYR A 245 6.34 4.81 -8.57
C TYR A 245 7.45 5.31 -9.49
N ASP A 246 7.25 5.17 -10.80
CA ASP A 246 8.00 5.91 -11.82
C ASP A 246 7.44 7.33 -11.92
N PRO A 247 8.20 8.39 -11.55
CA PRO A 247 7.72 9.77 -11.62
C PRO A 247 7.42 10.26 -13.04
N ASN A 248 7.84 9.55 -14.08
CA ASN A 248 7.60 9.91 -15.48
C ASN A 248 6.29 9.32 -16.04
N ALA A 249 5.73 8.31 -15.37
CA ALA A 249 4.50 7.68 -15.82
C ALA A 249 3.31 8.65 -15.73
N GLN A 250 2.46 8.63 -16.75
CA GLN A 250 1.34 9.58 -16.86
C GLN A 250 0.39 9.49 -15.66
N TRP A 251 0.05 8.27 -15.22
CA TRP A 251 -0.81 8.05 -14.05
C TRP A 251 -0.20 8.65 -12.77
N VAL A 252 1.12 8.49 -12.57
CA VAL A 252 1.82 8.98 -11.39
C VAL A 252 1.82 10.51 -11.35
N GLN A 253 2.03 11.14 -12.50
CA GLN A 253 1.95 12.59 -12.64
C GLN A 253 0.54 13.10 -12.37
N ASP A 254 -0.50 12.47 -12.93
CA ASP A 254 -1.89 12.85 -12.66
C ASP A 254 -2.21 12.73 -11.17
N ASN A 255 -1.93 11.58 -10.54
CA ASN A 255 -2.20 11.32 -9.13
C ASN A 255 -1.54 12.36 -8.20
N PHE A 256 -0.25 12.65 -8.38
CA PHE A 256 0.44 13.63 -7.55
C PHE A 256 0.11 15.08 -7.89
N SER A 257 -0.37 15.37 -9.10
CA SER A 257 -0.85 16.71 -9.47
C SER A 257 -2.10 17.13 -8.68
N ARG A 258 -2.84 16.16 -8.10
CA ARG A 258 -3.96 16.37 -7.18
C ARG A 258 -3.53 16.83 -5.79
N LEU A 259 -2.23 16.75 -5.45
CA LEU A 259 -1.60 17.20 -4.20
C LEU A 259 -1.95 16.42 -2.92
N VAL A 260 -3.06 15.68 -2.88
CA VAL A 260 -3.55 15.03 -1.64
C VAL A 260 -3.53 13.51 -1.68
N HIS A 261 -3.38 12.89 -2.85
CA HIS A 261 -3.51 11.43 -2.97
C HIS A 261 -2.17 10.71 -2.81
N PRO A 262 -2.06 9.78 -1.85
CA PRO A 262 -0.89 8.93 -1.75
C PRO A 262 -0.90 7.94 -2.92
N PHE A 263 0.29 7.47 -3.29
CA PHE A 263 0.44 6.38 -4.24
C PHE A 263 0.52 5.06 -3.46
N SER A 264 -0.44 4.17 -3.66
CA SER A 264 -0.35 2.83 -3.07
C SER A 264 0.24 1.85 -4.07
N ASN A 265 -0.16 1.94 -5.34
CA ASN A 265 0.18 0.91 -6.30
C ASN A 265 0.12 1.37 -7.75
N SER A 266 -1.05 1.75 -8.24
CA SER A 266 -1.35 2.28 -9.58
C SER A 266 -2.88 2.39 -9.73
N ILE A 267 -3.40 2.92 -10.84
CA ILE A 267 -4.81 2.79 -11.21
C ILE A 267 -5.29 1.34 -11.10
N SER A 268 -6.48 1.12 -10.53
CA SER A 268 -6.98 -0.20 -10.16
C SER A 268 -7.40 -1.04 -11.38
N GLY A 269 -6.63 -2.09 -11.66
CA GLY A 269 -7.03 -3.13 -12.62
C GLY A 269 -8.17 -4.00 -12.09
N THR A 270 -8.24 -4.21 -10.77
CA THR A 270 -9.32 -4.97 -10.14
C THR A 270 -10.68 -4.29 -10.34
N MET A 271 -10.75 -2.96 -10.16
CA MET A 271 -11.96 -2.20 -10.51
C MET A 271 -12.27 -2.29 -12.00
N LEU A 272 -11.27 -2.20 -12.88
CA LEU A 272 -11.51 -2.37 -14.32
C LEU A 272 -12.10 -3.75 -14.63
N CYS A 273 -11.56 -4.83 -14.08
CA CYS A 273 -12.14 -6.18 -14.27
C CYS A 273 -13.60 -6.26 -13.81
N GLN A 274 -13.94 -5.63 -12.69
CA GLN A 274 -15.32 -5.54 -12.21
C GLN A 274 -16.23 -4.81 -13.19
N LEU A 275 -15.82 -3.64 -13.69
CA LEU A 275 -16.55 -2.87 -14.69
C LEU A 275 -16.71 -3.65 -16.00
N ARG A 276 -15.69 -4.40 -16.42
CA ARG A 276 -15.74 -5.28 -17.59
C ARG A 276 -16.76 -6.41 -17.41
N ALA A 277 -16.83 -7.02 -16.23
CA ALA A 277 -17.82 -8.04 -15.90
C ALA A 277 -19.26 -7.47 -15.88
N LEU A 278 -19.46 -6.31 -15.26
CA LEU A 278 -20.76 -5.61 -15.26
C LEU A 278 -21.23 -5.26 -16.69
N ALA A 279 -20.32 -4.77 -17.54
CA ALA A 279 -20.61 -4.53 -18.94
C ALA A 279 -21.01 -5.82 -19.68
N LYS A 280 -20.34 -6.94 -19.39
CA LYS A 280 -20.71 -8.25 -19.95
C LYS A 280 -22.09 -8.72 -19.49
N ILE A 281 -22.46 -8.54 -18.22
CA ILE A 281 -23.78 -8.89 -17.69
C ILE A 281 -24.87 -8.12 -18.41
N LYS A 282 -24.66 -6.81 -18.61
CA LYS A 282 -25.56 -5.96 -19.40
C LYS A 282 -25.74 -6.46 -20.84
N GLU A 283 -24.65 -6.82 -21.53
CA GLU A 283 -24.71 -7.36 -22.89
C GLU A 283 -25.41 -8.73 -22.94
N LEU A 284 -25.18 -9.60 -21.95
CA LEU A 284 -25.89 -10.87 -21.83
C LEU A 284 -27.39 -10.67 -21.62
N LYS A 285 -27.79 -9.69 -20.79
CA LYS A 285 -29.20 -9.36 -20.59
C LYS A 285 -29.88 -8.99 -21.91
N LYS A 286 -29.25 -8.11 -22.71
CA LYS A 286 -29.76 -7.75 -24.05
C LYS A 286 -29.93 -8.97 -24.96
N LEU A 287 -28.95 -9.88 -24.97
CA LEU A 287 -28.99 -11.09 -25.80
C LEU A 287 -30.12 -12.03 -25.39
N VAL A 288 -30.28 -12.25 -24.09
CA VAL A 288 -31.28 -13.18 -23.54
C VAL A 288 -32.69 -12.63 -23.70
N ASP A 289 -32.90 -11.33 -23.51
CA ASP A 289 -34.18 -10.67 -23.78
C ASP A 289 -34.57 -10.79 -25.26
N TYR A 290 -33.60 -10.71 -26.18
CA TYR A 290 -33.82 -10.97 -27.60
C TYR A 290 -34.20 -12.44 -27.87
N MET A 291 -33.45 -13.41 -27.33
CA MET A 291 -33.73 -14.84 -27.51
C MET A 291 -35.12 -15.22 -26.97
N GLU A 292 -35.52 -14.68 -25.82
CA GLU A 292 -36.86 -14.90 -25.23
C GLU A 292 -37.97 -14.35 -26.13
N ALA A 293 -37.75 -13.21 -26.79
CA ALA A 293 -38.70 -12.63 -27.74
C ALA A 293 -38.87 -13.50 -29.01
N GLN A 294 -37.79 -14.15 -29.48
CA GLN A 294 -37.83 -15.07 -30.63
C GLN A 294 -38.41 -16.45 -30.26
N GLY A 295 -38.21 -16.92 -29.03
CA GLY A 295 -38.64 -18.22 -28.51
C GLY A 295 -40.15 -18.37 -28.26
N LYS A 296 -41.02 -17.57 -28.89
CA LYS A 296 -42.48 -17.76 -28.92
C LYS A 296 -42.91 -18.45 -30.23
N PRO A 297 -43.15 -19.77 -30.27
CA PRO A 297 -43.87 -20.39 -31.38
C PRO A 297 -45.38 -20.19 -31.25
N ALA A 298 -46.01 -19.88 -32.39
CA ALA A 298 -47.45 -19.68 -32.59
C ALA A 298 -48.30 -20.98 -32.63
N SER A 299 -47.88 -22.07 -31.98
CA SER A 299 -48.72 -23.25 -31.83
C SER A 299 -48.33 -24.09 -30.62
N GLU A 300 -49.25 -24.15 -29.66
CA GLU A 300 -49.28 -25.08 -28.53
C GLU A 300 -49.34 -26.53 -29.04
N SER A 301 -48.20 -27.15 -29.32
CA SER A 301 -48.09 -28.61 -29.27
C SER A 301 -47.19 -28.97 -28.11
N ALA A 302 -47.82 -29.22 -26.97
CA ALA A 302 -47.20 -29.68 -25.74
C ALA A 302 -46.58 -31.07 -25.94
N GLU A 303 -45.39 -31.13 -26.53
CA GLU A 303 -44.53 -32.29 -26.37
C GLU A 303 -43.84 -32.18 -25.01
N GLN A 304 -44.03 -33.23 -24.21
CA GLN A 304 -43.47 -33.37 -22.87
C GLN A 304 -41.94 -33.31 -22.96
N SER A 305 -41.36 -32.14 -22.65
CA SER A 305 -39.93 -31.97 -22.57
C SER A 305 -39.39 -32.86 -21.45
N HIS A 306 -38.59 -33.86 -21.82
CA HIS A 306 -37.78 -34.58 -20.84
C HIS A 306 -36.87 -33.59 -20.11
N PRO A 307 -36.73 -33.68 -18.77
CA PRO A 307 -35.84 -32.79 -18.03
C PRO A 307 -34.43 -32.93 -18.58
N ILE A 308 -33.89 -31.80 -19.06
CA ILE A 308 -32.54 -31.70 -19.59
C ILE A 308 -31.57 -31.87 -18.40
N ASP A 309 -30.54 -32.71 -18.55
CA ASP A 309 -29.53 -32.87 -17.51
C ASP A 309 -28.66 -31.60 -17.36
N GLU A 310 -28.03 -31.42 -16.19
CA GLU A 310 -27.24 -30.22 -15.91
C GLU A 310 -26.00 -30.08 -16.81
N THR A 311 -25.46 -31.19 -17.34
CA THR A 311 -24.32 -31.15 -18.27
C THR A 311 -24.74 -30.49 -19.57
N HIS A 312 -25.90 -30.88 -20.10
CA HIS A 312 -26.44 -30.29 -21.32
C HIS A 312 -26.79 -28.81 -21.13
N LYS A 313 -27.44 -28.44 -20.03
CA LYS A 313 -27.69 -27.02 -19.70
C LYS A 313 -26.40 -26.21 -19.63
N GLN A 314 -25.34 -26.78 -19.09
CA GLN A 314 -24.06 -26.12 -19.00
C GLN A 314 -23.42 -25.92 -20.39
N MET A 315 -23.51 -26.91 -21.28
CA MET A 315 -23.08 -26.77 -22.68
C MET A 315 -23.88 -25.69 -23.43
N GLU A 316 -25.19 -25.62 -23.21
CA GLU A 316 -26.03 -24.57 -23.82
C GLU A 316 -25.64 -23.17 -23.31
N ARG A 317 -25.34 -23.01 -22.01
CA ARG A 317 -24.83 -21.73 -21.45
C ARG A 317 -23.49 -21.33 -22.04
N ASP A 318 -22.57 -22.28 -22.15
CA ASP A 318 -21.26 -22.03 -22.76
C ASP A 318 -21.41 -21.64 -24.24
N LEU A 319 -22.40 -22.21 -24.94
CA LEU A 319 -22.73 -21.83 -26.31
C LEU A 319 -23.25 -20.38 -26.40
N VAL A 320 -24.09 -19.93 -25.45
CA VAL A 320 -24.52 -18.52 -25.35
C VAL A 320 -23.31 -17.59 -25.21
N LEU A 321 -22.33 -17.95 -24.37
CA LEU A 321 -21.10 -17.15 -24.23
C LEU A 321 -20.23 -17.19 -25.49
N TYR A 322 -20.13 -18.36 -26.11
CA TYR A 322 -19.32 -18.58 -27.31
C TYR A 322 -19.77 -17.71 -28.48
N ILE A 323 -21.08 -17.60 -28.74
CA ILE A 323 -21.59 -16.77 -29.83
C ILE A 323 -21.34 -15.27 -29.63
N MET A 324 -21.03 -14.82 -28.42
CA MET A 324 -20.65 -13.42 -28.15
C MET A 324 -19.16 -13.14 -28.40
N LYS A 325 -18.34 -14.17 -28.63
CA LYS A 325 -16.90 -14.02 -28.83
C LYS A 325 -16.54 -13.15 -30.06
N PRO A 326 -17.19 -13.29 -31.24
CA PRO A 326 -16.92 -12.42 -32.39
C PRO A 326 -17.15 -10.93 -32.10
N GLY A 327 -18.09 -10.61 -31.21
CA GLY A 327 -18.38 -9.24 -30.77
C GLY A 327 -17.49 -8.73 -29.64
N TYR A 328 -16.41 -9.44 -29.27
CA TYR A 328 -15.58 -9.13 -28.09
C TYR A 328 -16.42 -8.96 -26.82
N GLY A 329 -17.41 -9.84 -26.67
CA GLY A 329 -18.34 -9.82 -25.54
C GLY A 329 -19.52 -8.88 -25.68
N LYS A 330 -19.65 -8.12 -26.78
CA LYS A 330 -20.81 -7.27 -27.09
C LYS A 330 -21.83 -7.95 -28.01
N VAL A 331 -23.09 -7.57 -27.90
CA VAL A 331 -24.17 -8.00 -28.81
C VAL A 331 -24.08 -7.21 -30.11
N THR A 332 -23.73 -7.89 -31.20
CA THR A 332 -23.72 -7.34 -32.57
C THR A 332 -24.82 -7.99 -33.41
N SER A 333 -25.06 -7.48 -34.63
CA SER A 333 -26.00 -8.11 -35.57
C SER A 333 -25.65 -9.58 -35.86
N GLU A 334 -24.35 -9.90 -35.99
CA GLU A 334 -23.88 -11.27 -36.19
C GLU A 334 -24.21 -12.18 -34.99
N VAL A 335 -24.05 -11.67 -33.76
CA VAL A 335 -24.40 -12.40 -32.54
C VAL A 335 -25.91 -12.70 -32.49
N LEU A 336 -26.75 -11.72 -32.86
CA LEU A 336 -28.21 -11.87 -32.88
C LEU A 336 -28.69 -12.86 -33.96
N GLU A 337 -28.06 -12.88 -35.13
CA GLU A 337 -28.35 -13.84 -36.20
C GLU A 337 -27.99 -15.27 -35.76
N GLN A 338 -26.82 -15.47 -35.17
CA GLN A 338 -26.42 -16.78 -34.62
C GLN A 338 -27.34 -17.23 -33.48
N ALA A 339 -27.73 -16.32 -32.59
CA ALA A 339 -28.67 -16.60 -31.51
C ALA A 339 -30.03 -17.11 -32.04
N ASP A 340 -30.56 -16.45 -33.08
CA ASP A 340 -31.83 -16.81 -33.71
C ASP A 340 -31.77 -18.21 -34.35
N GLU A 341 -30.68 -18.52 -35.06
CA GLU A 341 -30.45 -19.85 -35.62
C GLU A 341 -30.40 -20.93 -34.54
N LEU A 342 -29.62 -20.72 -33.47
CA LEU A 342 -29.48 -21.69 -32.38
C LEU A 342 -30.79 -21.94 -31.61
N VAL A 343 -31.61 -20.90 -31.40
CA VAL A 343 -32.93 -21.03 -30.77
C VAL A 343 -33.90 -21.78 -31.69
N LYS A 344 -33.93 -21.45 -32.99
CA LYS A 344 -34.79 -22.14 -33.98
C LYS A 344 -34.44 -23.61 -34.15
N GLU A 345 -33.16 -23.95 -34.08
CA GLU A 345 -32.66 -25.33 -34.15
C GLU A 345 -32.83 -26.10 -32.83
N GLY A 346 -33.31 -25.45 -31.75
CA GLY A 346 -33.47 -26.06 -30.44
C GLY A 346 -32.15 -26.41 -29.75
N LYS A 347 -31.03 -25.80 -30.18
CA LYS A 347 -29.70 -25.97 -29.55
C LYS A 347 -29.53 -25.16 -28.26
N ILE A 348 -30.40 -24.18 -28.04
CA ILE A 348 -30.52 -23.45 -26.78
C ILE A 348 -31.98 -23.58 -26.34
N SER A 349 -32.19 -24.28 -25.24
CA SER A 349 -33.52 -24.51 -24.69
C SER A 349 -34.09 -23.27 -24.00
N LYS A 350 -35.42 -23.21 -23.90
CA LYS A 350 -36.13 -22.18 -23.12
C LYS A 350 -35.71 -22.18 -21.65
N GLU A 351 -35.48 -23.35 -21.06
CA GLU A 351 -34.99 -23.49 -19.68
C GLU A 351 -33.62 -22.82 -19.50
N THR A 352 -32.72 -22.96 -20.48
CA THR A 352 -31.41 -22.27 -20.44
C THR A 352 -31.57 -20.76 -20.58
N ILE A 353 -32.40 -20.27 -21.50
CA ILE A 353 -32.68 -18.83 -21.66
C ILE A 353 -33.20 -18.25 -20.33
N GLU A 354 -34.18 -18.89 -19.69
CA GLU A 354 -34.72 -18.47 -18.39
C GLU A 354 -33.67 -18.57 -17.26
N ALA A 355 -32.78 -19.56 -17.29
CA ALA A 355 -31.70 -19.69 -16.33
C ALA A 355 -30.64 -18.59 -16.47
N VAL A 356 -30.22 -18.26 -17.70
CA VAL A 356 -29.30 -17.15 -17.94
C VAL A 356 -29.96 -15.84 -17.55
N LYS A 357 -31.24 -15.63 -17.93
CA LYS A 357 -32.01 -14.43 -17.59
C LYS A 357 -32.02 -14.16 -16.10
N ARG A 358 -32.34 -15.16 -15.27
CA ARG A 358 -32.34 -15.03 -13.80
C ARG A 358 -30.98 -14.62 -13.23
N ARG A 359 -29.87 -15.06 -13.85
CA ARG A 359 -28.53 -14.69 -13.43
C ARG A 359 -28.17 -13.26 -13.83
N VAL A 360 -28.58 -12.82 -15.01
CA VAL A 360 -28.21 -11.50 -15.56
C VAL A 360 -29.24 -10.40 -15.31
N ASP A 361 -30.39 -10.74 -14.72
CA ASP A 361 -31.37 -9.77 -14.21
C ASP A 361 -30.89 -9.14 -12.91
N GLU A 362 -29.73 -8.50 -13.01
CA GLU A 362 -28.97 -7.96 -11.90
C GLU A 362 -29.55 -6.62 -11.46
N SER A 363 -30.10 -6.59 -10.24
CA SER A 363 -30.71 -5.39 -9.70
C SER A 363 -29.71 -4.25 -9.44
N LEU A 364 -28.41 -4.54 -9.36
CA LEU A 364 -27.36 -3.52 -9.16
C LEU A 364 -27.25 -2.54 -10.33
N LEU A 365 -27.50 -3.02 -11.55
CA LEU A 365 -27.47 -2.21 -12.78
C LEU A 365 -28.78 -1.44 -13.02
N ALA A 366 -29.74 -1.51 -12.09
CA ALA A 366 -31.07 -0.92 -12.29
C ALA A 366 -31.08 0.62 -12.15
N SER A 367 -30.13 1.21 -11.42
CA SER A 367 -30.03 2.66 -11.27
C SER A 367 -28.63 3.12 -10.88
N LYS A 368 -28.36 4.41 -11.07
CA LYS A 368 -27.13 5.08 -10.62
C LYS A 368 -26.92 4.89 -9.11
N GLU A 369 -27.97 5.05 -8.30
CA GLU A 369 -27.89 4.99 -6.84
C GLU A 369 -27.51 3.59 -6.36
N LYS A 370 -28.11 2.54 -6.95
CA LYS A 370 -27.79 1.16 -6.59
C LYS A 370 -26.36 0.80 -7.00
N LEU A 371 -25.98 1.11 -8.24
CA LEU A 371 -24.63 0.87 -8.72
C LEU A 371 -23.59 1.66 -7.90
N GLY A 372 -23.85 2.93 -7.63
CA GLY A 372 -22.99 3.77 -6.79
C GLY A 372 -22.82 3.19 -5.39
N THR A 373 -23.90 2.73 -4.76
CA THR A 373 -23.83 2.08 -3.43
C THR A 373 -23.02 0.79 -3.46
N PHE A 374 -23.20 -0.04 -4.49
CA PHE A 374 -22.37 -1.23 -4.68
C PHE A 374 -20.89 -0.86 -4.86
N LEU A 375 -20.57 0.13 -5.71
CA LEU A 375 -19.19 0.58 -5.94
C LEU A 375 -18.53 1.12 -4.66
N LYS A 376 -19.27 1.85 -3.81
CA LYS A 376 -18.80 2.27 -2.47
C LYS A 376 -18.37 1.07 -1.62
N ILE A 377 -19.22 0.05 -1.53
CA ILE A 377 -18.95 -1.18 -0.75
C ILE A 377 -17.79 -1.96 -1.36
N TYR A 378 -17.78 -2.13 -2.68
CA TYR A 378 -16.74 -2.83 -3.43
C TYR A 378 -15.36 -2.24 -3.18
N VAL A 379 -15.21 -0.92 -3.38
CA VAL A 379 -13.95 -0.22 -3.14
C VAL A 379 -13.56 -0.32 -1.67
N SER A 380 -14.50 -0.12 -0.76
CA SER A 380 -14.21 -0.13 0.68
C SER A 380 -13.78 -1.50 1.19
N ALA A 381 -14.41 -2.58 0.72
CA ALA A 381 -14.06 -3.96 1.08
C ALA A 381 -12.64 -4.32 0.64
N LEU A 382 -12.25 -3.93 -0.58
CA LEU A 382 -10.92 -4.22 -1.10
C LEU A 382 -9.84 -3.30 -0.50
N LEU A 383 -10.16 -2.01 -0.31
CA LEU A 383 -9.24 -1.05 0.29
C LEU A 383 -8.93 -1.42 1.72
N PHE A 384 -9.95 -1.65 2.56
CA PHE A 384 -9.75 -1.80 4.00
C PHE A 384 -8.92 -3.03 4.39
N ASN A 385 -8.91 -4.12 3.61
CA ASN A 385 -8.10 -5.29 3.96
C ASN A 385 -6.61 -5.08 3.63
N ALA A 386 -6.26 -5.06 2.34
CA ALA A 386 -4.86 -5.10 1.91
C ALA A 386 -4.27 -3.73 1.54
N GLY A 387 -5.11 -2.70 1.37
CA GLY A 387 -4.66 -1.37 0.95
C GLY A 387 -3.97 -1.36 -0.41
N GLY A 388 -4.31 -2.30 -1.29
CA GLY A 388 -3.63 -2.47 -2.57
C GLY A 388 -3.80 -1.28 -3.52
N HIS A 389 -4.73 -0.36 -3.25
CA HIS A 389 -4.94 0.89 -3.99
C HIS A 389 -5.50 1.97 -3.05
N SER A 390 -5.16 3.24 -3.29
CA SER A 390 -5.85 4.40 -2.68
C SER A 390 -7.26 4.55 -3.25
N LEU A 391 -8.11 5.38 -2.62
CA LEU A 391 -9.46 5.65 -3.11
C LEU A 391 -9.45 6.22 -4.53
N HIS A 392 -8.52 7.15 -4.80
CA HIS A 392 -8.39 7.73 -6.14
C HIS A 392 -7.93 6.68 -7.16
N GLU A 393 -6.97 5.84 -6.81
CA GLU A 393 -6.53 4.71 -7.65
C GLU A 393 -7.69 3.73 -7.96
N PHE A 394 -8.58 3.48 -6.99
CA PHE A 394 -9.74 2.60 -7.15
C PHE A 394 -10.85 3.20 -8.01
N VAL A 395 -11.17 4.49 -7.83
CA VAL A 395 -12.33 5.13 -8.48
C VAL A 395 -12.01 5.63 -9.88
N SER A 396 -10.74 5.96 -10.18
CA SER A 396 -10.34 6.53 -11.47
C SER A 396 -10.74 5.74 -12.73
N PRO A 397 -10.78 4.39 -12.73
CA PRO A 397 -11.29 3.64 -13.88
C PRO A 397 -12.70 4.03 -14.31
N ILE A 398 -13.57 4.47 -13.38
CA ILE A 398 -14.94 4.87 -13.68
C ILE A 398 -14.97 6.11 -14.59
N GLY A 399 -14.06 7.06 -14.38
CA GLY A 399 -13.97 8.30 -15.15
C GLY A 399 -13.35 8.17 -16.54
N LEU A 400 -12.97 6.96 -16.97
CA LEU A 400 -12.38 6.75 -18.28
C LEU A 400 -13.41 6.86 -19.38
N ALA A 401 -13.08 7.58 -20.47
CA ALA A 401 -14.01 7.85 -21.57
C ALA A 401 -14.70 6.59 -22.13
N LYS A 402 -13.97 5.49 -22.30
CA LYS A 402 -14.55 4.21 -22.78
C LYS A 402 -15.49 3.57 -21.76
N VAL A 403 -15.21 3.70 -20.45
CA VAL A 403 -16.10 3.20 -19.39
C VAL A 403 -17.37 4.07 -19.34
N GLN A 404 -17.22 5.39 -19.41
CA GLN A 404 -18.32 6.34 -19.48
C GLN A 404 -19.24 6.08 -20.68
N GLU A 405 -18.67 5.80 -21.85
CA GLU A 405 -19.43 5.43 -23.04
C GLU A 405 -20.20 4.10 -22.84
N GLU A 406 -19.54 3.09 -22.26
CA GLU A 406 -20.14 1.75 -22.06
C GLU A 406 -21.36 1.77 -21.13
N PHE A 407 -21.37 2.65 -20.13
CA PHE A 407 -22.43 2.77 -19.14
C PHE A 407 -23.33 4.01 -19.33
N SER A 408 -23.28 4.62 -20.52
CA SER A 408 -24.04 5.85 -20.86
C SER A 408 -25.58 5.68 -20.87
N ASP A 409 -26.08 4.45 -20.82
CA ASP A 409 -27.50 4.14 -20.68
C ASP A 409 -28.00 4.20 -19.23
N ILE A 410 -27.09 4.19 -18.26
CA ILE A 410 -27.41 4.42 -16.85
C ILE A 410 -27.41 5.95 -16.65
N GLU A 411 -28.60 6.53 -16.51
CA GLU A 411 -28.77 7.97 -16.34
C GLU A 411 -27.92 8.49 -15.16
N GLY A 412 -27.03 9.44 -15.44
CA GLY A 412 -26.16 10.06 -14.44
C GLY A 412 -24.90 9.27 -14.08
N PHE A 413 -24.56 8.18 -14.79
CA PHE A 413 -23.32 7.43 -14.56
C PHE A 413 -22.06 8.31 -14.63
N GLU A 414 -22.06 9.34 -15.47
CA GLU A 414 -20.98 10.31 -15.63
C GLU A 414 -20.68 11.16 -14.40
N THR A 415 -21.61 11.17 -13.45
CA THR A 415 -21.43 11.85 -12.17
C THR A 415 -20.87 10.93 -11.08
N LEU A 416 -20.71 9.63 -11.34
CA LEU A 416 -20.11 8.68 -10.38
C LEU A 416 -18.59 8.87 -10.34
N ASP A 417 -18.16 9.83 -9.52
CA ASP A 417 -16.76 10.10 -9.24
C ASP A 417 -16.42 9.91 -7.76
N LEU A 418 -15.19 10.25 -7.37
CA LEU A 418 -14.73 10.11 -5.99
C LEU A 418 -15.57 10.93 -5.00
N GLU A 419 -16.02 12.13 -5.39
CA GLU A 419 -16.81 12.99 -4.51
C GLU A 419 -18.24 12.48 -4.39
N GLU A 420 -18.84 12.07 -5.50
CA GLU A 420 -20.20 11.53 -5.48
C GLU A 420 -20.27 10.27 -4.62
N LEU A 421 -19.32 9.35 -4.79
CA LEU A 421 -19.29 8.09 -4.06
C LEU A 421 -18.90 8.27 -2.58
N PHE A 422 -17.93 9.13 -2.25
CA PHE A 422 -17.35 9.14 -0.89
C PHE A 422 -17.59 10.41 -0.09
N LEU A 423 -18.26 11.42 -0.65
CA LEU A 423 -18.63 12.64 0.07
C LEU A 423 -20.14 12.95 -0.05
N ASN A 424 -20.64 13.17 -1.27
CA ASN A 424 -22.02 13.65 -1.47
C ASN A 424 -23.07 12.64 -1.01
N THR A 425 -22.87 11.36 -1.34
CA THR A 425 -23.81 10.27 -1.01
C THR A 425 -23.35 9.43 0.19
N ASN A 426 -22.32 9.89 0.92
CA ASN A 426 -21.69 9.14 2.01
C ASN A 426 -21.16 10.05 3.13
N GLN A 427 -21.86 11.16 3.37
CA GLN A 427 -21.39 12.25 4.22
C GLN A 427 -21.15 11.84 5.68
N GLU A 428 -21.98 10.94 6.23
CA GLU A 428 -21.83 10.49 7.62
C GLU A 428 -20.52 9.69 7.82
N ALA A 429 -20.25 8.72 6.93
CA ALA A 429 -19.00 7.96 6.97
C ALA A 429 -17.79 8.87 6.73
N PHE A 430 -17.91 9.80 5.78
CA PHE A 430 -16.90 10.82 5.50
C PHE A 430 -16.57 11.65 6.74
N ASP A 431 -17.58 12.20 7.42
CA ASP A 431 -17.37 13.07 8.57
C ASP A 431 -16.79 12.30 9.77
N LYS A 432 -17.18 11.05 9.97
CA LYS A 432 -16.56 10.18 10.98
C LYS A 432 -15.08 9.93 10.69
N ALA A 433 -14.76 9.55 9.46
CA ALA A 433 -13.38 9.31 9.03
C ALA A 433 -12.54 10.59 9.10
N LEU A 434 -13.10 11.72 8.68
CA LEU A 434 -12.42 13.03 8.72
C LEU A 434 -12.13 13.46 10.16
N ASN A 435 -13.09 13.32 11.07
CA ASN A 435 -12.88 13.67 12.47
C ASN A 435 -11.77 12.81 13.12
N LYS A 436 -11.72 11.52 12.79
CA LYS A 436 -10.63 10.63 13.20
C LYS A 436 -9.29 11.09 12.61
N ALA A 437 -9.25 11.43 11.32
CA ALA A 437 -8.04 11.90 10.66
C ALA A 437 -7.51 13.24 11.22
N ILE A 438 -8.39 14.18 11.56
CA ILE A 438 -8.01 15.43 12.24
C ILE A 438 -7.33 15.11 13.58
N ALA A 439 -7.98 14.31 14.43
CA ALA A 439 -7.42 13.93 15.73
C ALA A 439 -6.09 13.16 15.60
N TYR A 440 -6.01 12.28 14.60
CA TYR A 440 -4.80 11.54 14.28
C TYR A 440 -3.65 12.48 13.86
N ASN A 441 -3.91 13.40 12.93
CA ASN A 441 -2.92 14.37 12.47
C ASN A 441 -2.38 15.22 13.62
N GLU A 442 -3.24 15.69 14.53
CA GLU A 442 -2.80 16.41 15.73
C GLU A 442 -1.78 15.60 16.57
N GLN A 443 -2.00 14.29 16.74
CA GLN A 443 -1.07 13.43 17.48
C GLN A 443 0.23 13.21 16.70
N ILE A 444 0.16 13.05 15.37
CA ILE A 444 1.35 12.96 14.51
C ILE A 444 2.20 14.23 14.63
N LEU A 445 1.58 15.40 14.55
CA LEU A 445 2.29 16.69 14.66
C LEU A 445 2.90 16.87 16.06
N LYS A 446 2.18 16.51 17.14
CA LYS A 446 2.74 16.52 18.51
C LYS A 446 3.93 15.58 18.64
N LYS A 447 3.85 14.37 18.08
CA LYS A 447 4.97 13.42 18.07
C LYS A 447 6.17 13.95 17.29
N LYS A 448 5.96 14.58 16.13
CA LYS A 448 7.02 15.24 15.35
C LYS A 448 7.69 16.35 16.17
N ALA A 449 6.91 17.24 16.79
CA ALA A 449 7.42 18.33 17.62
C ALA A 449 8.28 17.82 18.80
N VAL A 450 7.82 16.79 19.51
CA VAL A 450 8.60 16.18 20.61
C VAL A 450 9.90 15.56 20.10
N ASN A 451 9.88 14.90 18.95
CA ASN A 451 11.09 14.34 18.36
C ASN A 451 12.10 15.43 17.96
N GLU A 452 11.63 16.54 17.40
CA GLU A 452 12.46 17.71 17.06
C GLU A 452 13.03 18.37 18.31
N GLU A 453 12.26 18.49 19.39
CA GLU A 453 12.71 18.99 20.69
C GLU A 453 13.79 18.07 21.28
N ILE A 454 13.56 16.75 21.32
CA ILE A 454 14.53 15.76 21.80
C ILE A 454 15.82 15.82 20.98
N SER A 455 15.69 15.95 19.65
CA SER A 455 16.86 16.01 18.75
C SER A 455 17.67 17.28 19.01
N SER A 456 17.00 18.41 19.20
CA SER A 456 17.63 19.70 19.51
C SER A 456 18.31 19.70 20.89
N LEU A 457 17.65 19.14 21.91
CA LEU A 457 18.23 18.96 23.26
C LEU A 457 19.43 18.03 23.25
N LYS A 458 19.38 16.97 22.42
CA LYS A 458 20.51 16.06 22.22
C LYS A 458 21.69 16.81 21.60
N THR A 459 21.48 17.55 20.51
CA THR A 459 22.53 18.35 19.87
C THR A 459 23.14 19.36 20.85
N ALA A 460 22.33 20.14 21.58
CA ALA A 460 22.83 21.09 22.59
C ALA A 460 23.59 20.41 23.74
N THR A 461 23.16 19.20 24.13
CA THR A 461 23.87 18.40 25.13
C THR A 461 25.21 17.91 24.60
N ASP A 462 25.23 17.39 23.37
CA ASP A 462 26.45 16.92 22.69
C ASP A 462 27.45 18.08 22.51
N GLU A 463 26.98 19.29 22.16
CA GLU A 463 27.82 20.49 21.97
C GLU A 463 28.60 20.84 23.24
N ARG A 464 27.96 20.65 24.40
CA ARG A 464 28.56 20.91 25.71
C ARG A 464 29.46 19.77 26.18
N VAL A 465 29.02 18.52 25.99
CA VAL A 465 29.63 17.34 26.63
C VAL A 465 30.81 16.80 25.82
N ILE A 466 30.67 16.70 24.50
CA ILE A 466 31.67 16.04 23.63
C ILE A 466 33.06 16.71 23.72
N PRO A 467 33.21 18.06 23.65
CA PRO A 467 34.52 18.68 23.83
C PRO A 467 35.14 18.42 25.22
N GLY A 468 34.32 18.33 26.27
CA GLY A 468 34.77 17.98 27.61
C GLY A 468 35.28 16.55 27.69
N LEU A 469 34.56 15.59 27.09
CA LEU A 469 34.97 14.19 27.00
C LEU A 469 36.25 14.01 26.19
N ILE A 470 36.37 14.67 25.03
CA ILE A 470 37.60 14.64 24.22
C ILE A 470 38.80 15.14 25.04
N ASN A 471 38.64 16.27 25.75
CA ASN A 471 39.71 16.82 26.59
C ASN A 471 40.08 15.88 27.75
N ALA A 472 39.11 15.26 28.40
CA ALA A 472 39.30 14.34 29.53
C ALA A 472 39.82 12.95 29.13
N SER A 473 39.70 12.55 27.86
CA SER A 473 40.15 11.25 27.36
C SER A 473 41.67 11.03 27.53
N GLN A 474 42.12 9.78 27.45
CA GLN A 474 43.56 9.44 27.50
C GLN A 474 44.24 9.51 26.11
N LEU A 475 43.59 10.14 25.13
CA LEU A 475 44.10 10.23 23.76
C LEU A 475 45.31 11.17 23.66
N SER A 476 46.12 10.98 22.62
CA SER A 476 47.26 11.86 22.36
C SER A 476 46.80 13.30 22.08
N LYS A 477 47.68 14.27 22.34
CA LYS A 477 47.38 15.69 22.16
C LYS A 477 46.91 16.01 20.73
N ASP A 478 47.55 15.41 19.73
CA ASP A 478 47.23 15.65 18.32
C ASP A 478 45.88 15.04 17.94
N VAL A 479 45.57 13.84 18.42
CA VAL A 479 44.27 13.19 18.22
C VAL A 479 43.15 14.02 18.86
N LYS A 480 43.36 14.53 20.08
CA LYS A 480 42.41 15.45 20.74
C LYS A 480 42.20 16.73 19.93
N ALA A 481 43.29 17.33 19.43
CA ALA A 481 43.23 18.55 18.65
C ALA A 481 42.41 18.35 17.35
N ASN A 482 42.66 17.26 16.62
CA ASN A 482 41.91 16.93 15.40
C ASN A 482 40.43 16.71 15.70
N LEU A 483 40.09 15.97 16.77
CA LEU A 483 38.69 15.72 17.15
C LEU A 483 37.96 16.99 17.59
N LEU A 484 38.64 17.90 18.31
CA LEU A 484 38.07 19.20 18.68
C LEU A 484 37.86 20.09 17.45
N GLU A 485 38.80 20.10 16.51
CA GLU A 485 38.62 20.80 15.24
C GLU A 485 37.46 20.21 14.42
N LEU A 486 37.34 18.89 14.39
CA LEU A 486 36.22 18.21 13.75
C LEU A 486 34.90 18.58 14.42
N ALA A 487 34.85 18.62 15.76
CA ALA A 487 33.65 18.96 16.52
C ALA A 487 33.17 20.41 16.27
N GLN A 488 34.08 21.32 15.89
CA GLN A 488 33.71 22.68 15.47
C GLN A 488 33.05 22.72 14.10
N LYS A 489 33.35 21.75 13.21
CA LYS A 489 32.81 21.67 11.85
C LYS A 489 31.54 20.82 11.79
N ASP A 490 31.60 19.66 12.42
CA ASP A 490 30.54 18.66 12.48
C ASP A 490 30.64 17.90 13.81
N LEU A 491 29.84 18.32 14.77
CA LEU A 491 29.81 17.75 16.11
C LEU A 491 29.38 16.29 16.12
N HIS A 492 28.38 15.93 15.31
CA HIS A 492 27.85 14.56 15.29
C HIS A 492 28.89 13.60 14.72
N HIS A 493 29.54 14.01 13.62
CA HIS A 493 30.66 13.26 13.05
C HIS A 493 31.82 13.14 14.04
N ALA A 494 32.19 14.23 14.72
CA ALA A 494 33.22 14.20 15.75
C ALA A 494 32.89 13.27 16.92
N ALA A 495 31.62 13.24 17.35
CA ALA A 495 31.17 12.35 18.42
C ALA A 495 31.29 10.87 18.01
N ASP A 496 30.91 10.53 16.77
CA ASP A 496 31.04 9.16 16.26
C ASP A 496 32.51 8.75 16.06
N CYS A 497 33.34 9.63 15.50
CA CYS A 497 34.77 9.42 15.40
C CYS A 497 35.42 9.26 16.79
N PHE A 498 35.07 10.09 17.77
CA PHE A 498 35.57 9.99 19.14
C PHE A 498 35.24 8.63 19.77
N ARG A 499 33.99 8.16 19.65
CA ARG A 499 33.57 6.82 20.16
C ARG A 499 34.37 5.69 19.52
N LEU A 500 34.62 5.76 18.21
CA LEU A 500 35.41 4.76 17.50
C LEU A 500 36.88 4.79 17.93
N VAL A 501 37.46 6.00 18.06
CA VAL A 501 38.83 6.21 18.54
C VAL A 501 39.02 5.65 19.95
N GLU A 502 38.10 5.91 20.88
CA GLU A 502 38.17 5.35 22.23
C GLU A 502 38.11 3.81 22.22
N LYS A 503 37.25 3.22 21.38
CA LYS A 503 37.18 1.76 21.23
C LYS A 503 38.49 1.19 20.72
N LEU A 504 39.10 1.79 19.68
CA LEU A 504 40.40 1.35 19.17
C LEU A 504 41.50 1.47 20.23
N GLN A 505 41.53 2.56 20.98
CA GLN A 505 42.48 2.77 22.06
C GLN A 505 42.32 1.71 23.17
N GLN A 506 41.08 1.39 23.57
CA GLN A 506 40.81 0.33 24.54
C GLN A 506 41.23 -1.05 24.04
N LEU A 507 41.08 -1.33 22.73
CA LEU A 507 41.55 -2.58 22.14
C LEU A 507 43.08 -2.69 22.18
N MET A 508 43.80 -1.59 21.91
CA MET A 508 45.25 -1.54 22.04
C MET A 508 45.68 -1.83 23.48
N ILE A 509 45.12 -1.13 24.47
CA ILE A 509 45.43 -1.32 25.90
C ILE A 509 45.18 -2.77 26.34
N LYS A 510 44.02 -3.35 25.97
CA LYS A 510 43.70 -4.74 26.30
C LYS A 510 44.66 -5.72 25.65
N ASN A 511 45.06 -5.47 24.41
CA ASN A 511 46.03 -6.31 23.72
C ASN A 511 47.41 -6.21 24.36
N ASP A 512 47.83 -5.01 24.78
CA ASP A 512 49.10 -4.80 25.48
C ASP A 512 49.15 -5.56 26.81
N ILE A 513 48.14 -5.40 27.67
CA ILE A 513 48.03 -6.14 28.94
C ILE A 513 48.08 -7.66 28.71
N ARG A 514 47.40 -8.15 27.67
CA ARG A 514 47.40 -9.58 27.33
C ARG A 514 48.79 -10.05 26.92
N VAL A 515 49.46 -9.34 26.03
CA VAL A 515 50.79 -9.75 25.53
C VAL A 515 51.82 -9.70 26.65
N ASP A 516 51.73 -8.72 27.56
CA ASP A 516 52.59 -8.63 28.76
C ASP A 516 52.40 -9.83 29.71
N ALA A 517 51.20 -10.45 29.72
CA ALA A 517 50.90 -11.61 30.55
C ALA A 517 51.29 -12.97 29.92
N GLU A 518 51.57 -13.03 28.61
CA GLU A 518 51.92 -14.27 27.89
C GLU A 518 53.44 -14.58 28.01
N TYR A 519 53.85 -15.57 28.83
CA TYR A 519 55.26 -15.89 29.14
C TYR A 519 56.05 -16.65 28.02
N PHE A 520 57.20 -16.08 27.65
CA PHE A 520 58.46 -16.57 27.03
C PHE A 520 58.57 -17.58 25.86
N SER A 521 57.56 -18.34 25.41
CA SER A 521 57.79 -19.33 24.31
C SER A 521 57.24 -18.95 22.91
N PHE A 522 56.31 -17.99 22.79
CA PHE A 522 55.76 -17.50 21.50
C PHE A 522 56.36 -16.15 21.03
N PHE A 523 57.51 -15.77 21.60
CA PHE A 523 57.99 -14.38 21.74
C PHE A 523 58.20 -13.58 20.44
N ARG A 524 58.59 -14.20 19.32
CA ARG A 524 58.82 -13.41 18.09
C ARG A 524 57.55 -13.07 17.34
N GLN A 525 56.64 -14.02 17.15
CA GLN A 525 55.42 -13.76 16.38
C GLN A 525 54.39 -12.96 17.18
N GLY A 526 54.31 -13.16 18.50
CA GLY A 526 53.41 -12.38 19.36
C GLY A 526 53.79 -10.89 19.42
N ALA A 527 55.08 -10.60 19.66
CA ALA A 527 55.57 -9.22 19.69
C ALA A 527 55.46 -8.52 18.33
N LEU A 528 55.83 -9.19 17.22
CA LEU A 528 55.66 -8.65 15.87
C LEU A 528 54.18 -8.39 15.53
N ARG A 529 53.28 -9.28 15.96
CA ARG A 529 51.83 -9.11 15.79
C ARG A 529 51.32 -7.89 16.57
N GLN A 530 51.77 -7.73 17.82
CA GLN A 530 51.42 -6.57 18.66
C GLN A 530 51.94 -5.27 18.04
N GLU A 531 53.17 -5.25 17.55
CA GLU A 531 53.77 -4.08 16.90
C GLU A 531 52.96 -3.66 15.66
N VAL A 532 52.65 -4.61 14.78
CA VAL A 532 51.81 -4.37 13.61
C VAL A 532 50.41 -3.88 14.00
N PHE A 533 49.80 -4.51 15.01
CA PHE A 533 48.47 -4.15 15.50
C PHE A 533 48.43 -2.71 16.03
N ASN A 534 49.34 -2.37 16.95
CA ASN A 534 49.39 -1.06 17.58
C ASN A 534 49.75 0.03 16.58
N LYS A 535 50.70 -0.22 15.67
CA LYS A 535 51.07 0.73 14.62
C LYS A 535 49.88 1.06 13.72
N ASN A 536 49.19 0.05 13.21
CA ASN A 536 48.09 0.29 12.29
C ASN A 536 46.87 0.88 13.00
N LEU A 537 46.57 0.48 14.24
CA LEU A 537 45.49 1.08 15.00
C LEU A 537 45.75 2.54 15.37
N ASN A 538 46.98 2.91 15.71
CA ASN A 538 47.35 4.32 15.88
C ASN A 538 47.09 5.11 14.60
N ASN A 539 47.44 4.58 13.43
CA ASN A 539 47.15 5.24 12.15
C ASN A 539 45.64 5.37 11.91
N ALA A 540 44.85 4.32 12.17
CA ALA A 540 43.40 4.38 12.06
C ALA A 540 42.78 5.40 13.04
N ILE A 541 43.30 5.49 14.27
CA ILE A 541 42.90 6.49 15.26
C ILE A 541 43.18 7.90 14.74
N ILE A 542 44.35 8.14 14.16
CA ILE A 542 44.72 9.43 13.59
C ILE A 542 43.77 9.80 12.45
N GLU A 543 43.48 8.87 11.53
CA GLU A 543 42.57 9.15 10.41
C GLU A 543 41.13 9.37 10.88
N LEU A 544 40.61 8.58 11.83
CA LEU A 544 39.31 8.84 12.45
C LEU A 544 39.28 10.20 13.15
N SER A 545 40.36 10.59 13.83
CA SER A 545 40.41 11.89 14.52
C SER A 545 40.25 13.09 13.57
N LYS A 546 40.59 12.90 12.29
CA LYS A 546 40.43 13.90 11.22
C LYS A 546 39.07 13.79 10.51
N GLY A 547 38.25 12.79 10.83
CA GLY A 547 36.99 12.49 10.15
C GLY A 547 37.13 11.65 8.88
N ASN A 548 38.27 10.99 8.66
CA ASN A 548 38.57 10.21 7.45
C ASN A 548 38.14 8.73 7.61
N ASP A 549 36.84 8.48 7.63
CA ASP A 549 36.28 7.13 7.91
C ASP A 549 36.75 6.06 6.92
N GLN A 550 36.81 6.39 5.62
CA GLN A 550 37.19 5.43 4.59
C GLN A 550 38.65 5.01 4.69
N GLU A 551 39.54 5.96 5.01
CA GLU A 551 40.96 5.67 5.18
C GLU A 551 41.20 4.82 6.44
N ALA A 552 40.58 5.20 7.56
CA ALA A 552 40.63 4.40 8.78
C ALA A 552 40.10 2.98 8.58
N LYS A 553 39.01 2.85 7.82
CA LYS A 553 38.43 1.55 7.44
C LYS A 553 39.40 0.72 6.60
N SER A 554 40.06 1.32 5.61
CA SER A 554 41.07 0.65 4.78
C SER A 554 42.21 0.12 5.66
N ILE A 555 42.72 0.96 6.57
CA ILE A 555 43.78 0.58 7.52
C ILE A 555 43.34 -0.59 8.40
N ILE A 556 42.11 -0.57 8.93
CA ILE A 556 41.57 -1.67 9.75
C ILE A 556 41.43 -2.95 8.92
N GLU A 557 40.96 -2.86 7.69
CA GLU A 557 40.83 -4.00 6.79
C GLU A 557 42.17 -4.67 6.50
N ASP A 558 43.18 -3.86 6.18
CA ASP A 558 44.53 -4.34 5.92
C ASP A 558 45.15 -4.93 7.17
N THR A 559 44.89 -4.35 8.34
CA THR A 559 45.30 -4.93 9.63
C THR A 559 44.68 -6.29 9.86
N ILE A 560 43.36 -6.45 9.61
CA ILE A 560 42.67 -7.74 9.69
C ILE A 560 43.32 -8.76 8.74
N LYS A 561 43.65 -8.37 7.50
CA LYS A 561 44.34 -9.24 6.52
C LYS A 561 45.73 -9.65 7.02
N THR A 562 46.53 -8.70 7.50
CA THR A 562 47.89 -8.98 8.01
C THR A 562 47.85 -9.89 9.25
N LEU A 563 46.94 -9.65 10.19
CA LEU A 563 46.78 -10.47 11.39
C LEU A 563 46.39 -11.93 11.05
N LYS A 564 45.61 -12.15 9.98
CA LYS A 564 45.25 -13.51 9.53
C LYS A 564 46.46 -14.34 9.13
N ASN A 565 47.53 -13.72 8.63
CA ASN A 565 48.73 -14.42 8.14
C ASN A 565 49.64 -14.95 9.26
N PHE A 566 49.44 -14.56 10.52
CA PHE A 566 50.17 -15.13 11.65
C PHE A 566 49.64 -16.53 12.03
N TYR A 567 50.52 -17.48 12.38
CA TYR A 567 50.16 -18.90 12.60
C TYR A 567 49.44 -19.23 13.92
N SER A 568 49.09 -18.23 14.73
CA SER A 568 48.42 -18.43 16.03
C SER A 568 46.94 -18.79 15.86
N THR A 569 46.44 -19.76 16.62
CA THR A 569 45.03 -20.20 16.60
C THR A 569 44.09 -19.29 17.39
N ASN A 570 44.61 -18.52 18.36
CA ASN A 570 43.82 -17.61 19.20
C ASN A 570 44.20 -16.15 18.93
N LYS A 571 43.28 -15.38 18.33
CA LYS A 571 43.44 -13.96 17.96
C LYS A 571 42.20 -13.16 18.39
N PRO A 572 41.97 -12.95 19.70
CA PRO A 572 40.82 -12.19 20.19
C PRO A 572 40.75 -10.77 19.60
N GLU A 573 41.91 -10.16 19.31
CA GLU A 573 42.02 -8.86 18.64
C GLU A 573 41.39 -8.84 17.24
N LEU A 574 41.39 -9.97 16.53
CA LEU A 574 40.83 -10.08 15.17
C LEU A 574 39.30 -9.96 15.20
N VAL A 575 38.65 -10.65 16.14
CA VAL A 575 37.19 -10.60 16.31
C VAL A 575 36.75 -9.21 16.74
N ALA A 576 37.49 -8.59 17.67
CA ALA A 576 37.19 -7.24 18.12
C ALA A 576 37.35 -6.20 17.00
N LEU A 577 38.40 -6.30 16.18
CA LEU A 577 38.59 -5.44 15.01
C LEU A 577 37.49 -5.60 13.97
N GLN A 578 37.04 -6.83 13.71
CA GLN A 578 35.94 -7.08 12.78
C GLN A 578 34.63 -6.42 13.25
N ASN A 579 34.40 -6.35 14.56
CA ASN A 579 33.25 -5.64 15.10
C ASN A 579 33.39 -4.12 14.90
N VAL A 580 34.57 -3.54 15.13
CA VAL A 580 34.80 -2.11 14.86
C VAL A 580 34.67 -1.79 13.36
N TYR A 581 35.21 -2.64 12.48
CA TYR A 581 35.07 -2.49 11.03
C TYR A 581 33.60 -2.47 10.58
N LYS A 582 32.75 -3.31 11.19
CA LYS A 582 31.30 -3.28 10.94
C LYS A 582 30.65 -1.99 11.43
N LEU A 583 31.06 -1.50 12.60
CA LEU A 583 30.53 -0.27 13.20
C LEU A 583 30.82 0.99 12.38
N ILE A 584 31.99 1.07 11.73
CA ILE A 584 32.33 2.20 10.84
C ILE A 584 31.33 2.35 9.68
N ASN A 585 30.65 1.25 9.28
CA ASN A 585 29.65 1.30 8.20
C ASN A 585 28.21 1.53 8.69
N SER A 586 27.94 1.36 9.99
CA SER A 586 26.61 1.63 10.53
C SER A 586 26.50 3.12 10.82
N GLN A 587 25.72 3.86 10.03
CA GLN A 587 25.43 5.30 10.19
C GLN A 587 24.79 5.68 11.54
N VAL A 588 24.62 4.73 12.47
CA VAL A 588 24.10 4.95 13.82
C VAL A 588 24.86 4.05 14.80
N ILE A 589 25.80 4.61 15.56
CA ILE A 589 26.37 3.92 16.73
C ILE A 589 25.34 4.02 17.87
N ILE A 590 24.47 3.02 18.01
CA ILE A 590 23.45 2.99 19.09
C ILE A 590 24.14 2.70 20.45
N GLU A 591 23.77 3.46 21.48
CA GLU A 591 24.29 3.35 22.86
C GLU A 591 24.18 1.94 23.46
N SER A 592 23.23 1.10 23.03
CA SER A 592 23.08 -0.28 23.51
C SER A 592 24.28 -1.19 23.19
N ASN A 593 25.15 -0.78 22.26
CA ASN A 593 26.42 -1.47 21.97
C ASN A 593 27.58 -1.01 22.88
N ILE A 594 27.25 -0.23 23.92
CA ILE A 594 28.19 0.42 24.84
C ILE A 594 27.82 -0.05 26.26
N VAL A 595 28.05 -1.32 26.56
CA VAL A 595 28.28 -1.69 27.96
C VAL A 595 29.69 -1.21 28.29
N LEU A 596 29.78 0.04 28.75
CA LEU A 596 30.95 0.50 29.48
C LEU A 596 31.05 -0.40 30.72
N GLY A 597 32.03 -1.29 30.73
CA GLY A 597 32.44 -1.91 31.99
C GLY A 597 32.78 -0.78 32.94
N LYS A 598 31.98 -0.62 34.01
CA LYS A 598 32.32 0.24 35.13
C LYS A 598 33.75 -0.11 35.53
N SER A 599 34.66 0.85 35.41
CA SER A 599 36.00 0.78 35.98
C SER A 599 35.93 0.55 37.48
#